data_AF-A0A286U4K7-F1
#
_entry.id   AF-A0A286U4K7-F1
#
_cell.length_a   1.000
_cell.length_b   1.000
_cell.length_c   1.000
_cell.angle_alpha   90.00
_cell.angle_beta   90.00
_cell.angle_gamma   90.00
#
_symmetry.space_group_name_H-M   'P 1'
#
loop_
_entity.id
_entity.type
_entity.pdbx_description
1 polymer ?
#
loop_
_entity_poly.entity_id
_entity_poly.type
_entity_poly.pdbx_seq_one_letter_code
_entity_poly.pdbx_strand_id
1 'polypeptide(L)'
;MIVLMSAFASQEYWDEMATITGQVESQSGDTGQERFDSWLGGWRMFLDHPIIGVGAQNFGMWIQDYFPIEEKAYRMWGRVAHSLYFTLLPEMGIVGTIFFFGMIWGNYKDQRYLSTLETKKGALLAATNLTEEEKESISKGIRTLHFLSLAYGGAMVAYLVTGIFISVLWYGYFWMLTSFYVITSNVARNIEEQIKNNSKTLKPENSIYMAYGKFDQVS
;
A
#
# COMPACT_ATOMS: atom_id res chain seq x y z
N MET A 1 17.27 -12.64 13.00
CA MET A 1 17.47 -13.54 11.85
C MET A 1 18.93 -13.56 11.39
N ILE A 2 19.54 -12.43 11.04
CA ILE A 2 20.92 -12.36 10.54
C ILE A 2 21.95 -12.97 11.53
N VAL A 3 21.81 -12.70 12.83
CA VAL A 3 22.70 -13.24 13.89
C VAL A 3 22.55 -14.75 14.11
N LEU A 4 21.36 -15.30 13.84
CA LEU A 4 21.12 -16.75 13.90
C LEU A 4 21.69 -17.43 12.66
N MET A 5 21.55 -16.83 11.48
CA MET A 5 22.16 -17.35 10.27
C MET A 5 23.68 -17.39 10.36
N SER A 6 24.31 -16.37 10.95
CA SER A 6 25.78 -16.35 11.06
C SER A 6 26.36 -17.45 11.97
N ALA A 7 25.58 -17.91 12.95
CA ALA A 7 26.02 -18.94 13.90
C ALA A 7 25.83 -20.38 13.39
N PHE A 8 24.96 -20.58 12.40
CA PHE A 8 24.58 -21.92 11.90
C PHE A 8 24.84 -22.10 10.39
N ALA A 9 25.28 -21.07 9.69
CA ALA A 9 25.69 -21.16 8.29
C ALA A 9 26.94 -22.02 8.15
N SER A 10 26.91 -22.95 7.19
CA SER A 10 28.07 -23.78 6.83
C SER A 10 29.17 -22.92 6.19
N GLN A 11 30.41 -23.44 6.19
CA GLN A 11 31.51 -22.79 5.48
C GLN A 11 31.19 -22.63 3.98
N GLU A 12 30.52 -23.62 3.39
CA GLU A 12 30.03 -23.60 2.01
C GLU A 12 29.07 -22.44 1.73
N TYR A 13 28.17 -22.09 2.66
CA TYR A 13 27.29 -20.92 2.53
C TYR A 13 28.10 -19.61 2.51
N TRP A 14 29.14 -19.50 3.34
CA TRP A 14 30.00 -18.31 3.35
C TRP A 14 30.85 -18.20 2.10
N ASP A 15 31.29 -19.33 1.56
CA ASP A 15 32.06 -19.40 0.32
C ASP A 15 31.17 -19.01 -0.89
N GLU A 16 29.89 -19.44 -0.92
CA GLU A 16 28.89 -18.97 -1.89
C GLU A 16 28.54 -17.48 -1.72
N MET A 17 28.38 -17.00 -0.49
CA MET A 17 28.13 -15.57 -0.24
C MET A 17 29.33 -14.70 -0.65
N ALA A 18 30.55 -15.20 -0.47
CA ALA A 18 31.77 -14.54 -0.91
C ALA A 18 31.87 -14.47 -2.44
N THR A 19 31.38 -15.49 -3.17
CA THR A 19 31.35 -15.45 -4.64
C THR A 19 30.35 -14.44 -5.18
N ILE A 20 29.21 -14.23 -4.50
CA ILE A 20 28.23 -13.17 -4.83
C ILE A 20 28.88 -11.79 -4.74
N THR A 21 29.73 -11.55 -3.74
CA THR A 21 30.46 -10.26 -3.61
C THR A 21 31.60 -10.11 -4.62
N GLY A 22 32.18 -11.22 -5.11
CA GLY A 22 33.28 -11.22 -6.08
C GLY A 22 32.85 -11.21 -7.55
N GLN A 23 31.59 -11.51 -7.85
CA GLN A 23 31.06 -11.58 -9.23
C GLN A 23 30.45 -10.27 -9.76
N VAL A 24 30.50 -9.19 -8.98
CA VAL A 24 29.95 -7.87 -9.35
C VAL A 24 30.60 -7.27 -10.62
N GLU A 25 31.73 -7.81 -11.11
CA GLU A 25 32.44 -7.22 -12.24
C GLU A 25 32.21 -7.81 -13.64
N SER A 26 31.63 -9.01 -13.88
CA SER A 26 31.64 -9.51 -15.28
C SER A 26 30.77 -10.73 -15.64
N GLN A 27 29.47 -10.80 -15.33
CA GLN A 27 28.59 -11.77 -16.02
C GLN A 27 27.20 -11.23 -16.35
N SER A 28 26.91 -11.17 -17.66
CA SER A 28 25.57 -11.10 -18.23
C SER A 28 24.74 -12.29 -17.72
N GLY A 29 23.94 -12.07 -16.69
CA GLY A 29 23.15 -13.09 -15.99
C GLY A 29 22.90 -12.81 -14.51
N ASP A 30 23.60 -11.83 -13.91
CA ASP A 30 23.29 -11.39 -12.54
C ASP A 30 21.98 -10.58 -12.50
N THR A 31 20.97 -11.15 -11.84
CA THR A 31 19.66 -10.50 -11.63
C THR A 31 19.76 -9.17 -10.86
N GLY A 32 20.87 -8.93 -10.13
CA GLY A 32 21.15 -7.67 -9.46
C GLY A 32 21.54 -6.55 -10.44
N GLN A 33 22.51 -6.82 -11.30
CA GLN A 33 22.98 -5.87 -12.32
C GLN A 33 21.86 -5.45 -13.27
N GLU A 34 21.02 -6.40 -13.74
CA GLU A 34 19.90 -6.09 -14.64
C GLU A 34 18.88 -5.10 -14.02
N ARG A 35 18.66 -5.17 -12.71
CA ARG A 35 17.80 -4.22 -11.99
C ARG A 35 18.46 -2.86 -11.91
N PHE A 36 19.75 -2.81 -11.58
CA PHE A 36 20.49 -1.56 -11.48
C PHE A 36 20.51 -0.82 -12.80
N ASP A 37 20.77 -1.51 -13.91
CA ASP A 37 20.79 -0.89 -15.23
C ASP A 37 19.38 -0.41 -15.63
N SER A 38 18.34 -1.19 -15.29
CA SER A 38 16.93 -0.78 -15.48
C SER A 38 16.56 0.46 -14.65
N TRP A 39 17.06 0.56 -13.42
CA TRP A 39 16.83 1.73 -12.55
C TRP A 39 17.56 2.96 -13.08
N LEU A 40 18.79 2.80 -13.56
CA LEU A 40 19.56 3.88 -14.17
C LEU A 40 18.90 4.37 -15.47
N GLY A 41 18.44 3.45 -16.32
CA GLY A 41 17.67 3.79 -17.52
C GLY A 41 16.36 4.50 -17.17
N GLY A 42 15.63 4.02 -16.17
CA GLY A 42 14.43 4.66 -15.65
C GLY A 42 14.69 6.06 -15.11
N TRP A 43 15.79 6.24 -14.38
CA TRP A 43 16.20 7.55 -13.88
C TRP A 43 16.47 8.54 -15.01
N ARG A 44 17.18 8.12 -16.07
CA ARG A 44 17.41 8.95 -17.26
C ARG A 44 16.10 9.30 -17.97
N MET A 45 15.20 8.33 -18.11
CA MET A 45 13.86 8.54 -18.66
C MET A 45 13.04 9.56 -17.86
N PHE A 46 13.13 9.53 -16.53
CA PHE A 46 12.53 10.55 -15.69
C PHE A 46 13.16 11.93 -15.90
N LEU A 47 14.49 12.02 -15.99
CA LEU A 47 15.17 13.31 -16.21
C LEU A 47 14.77 13.96 -17.53
N ASP A 48 14.49 13.17 -18.57
CA ASP A 48 14.01 13.65 -19.87
C ASP A 48 12.52 14.06 -19.84
N HIS A 49 11.70 13.38 -19.02
CA HIS A 49 10.25 13.63 -18.91
C HIS A 49 9.78 13.85 -17.45
N PRO A 50 10.26 14.89 -16.74
CA PRO A 50 10.14 14.95 -15.28
C PRO A 50 8.74 15.29 -14.77
N ILE A 51 7.91 15.98 -15.56
CA ILE A 51 6.63 16.51 -15.06
C ILE A 51 5.54 15.43 -15.08
N ILE A 52 5.25 14.90 -16.27
CA ILE A 52 4.15 13.96 -16.51
C ILE A 52 4.62 12.54 -16.85
N GLY A 53 5.94 12.34 -17.01
CA GLY A 53 6.51 11.07 -17.45
C GLY A 53 6.24 10.74 -18.92
N VAL A 54 6.60 9.52 -19.31
CA VAL A 54 6.40 8.96 -20.66
C VAL A 54 5.01 8.32 -20.86
N GLY A 55 4.15 8.40 -19.85
CA GLY A 55 2.81 7.81 -19.84
C GLY A 55 2.76 6.42 -19.20
N ALA A 56 1.58 6.08 -18.69
CA ALA A 56 1.32 4.82 -18.01
C ALA A 56 1.62 3.60 -18.89
N GLN A 57 2.30 2.60 -18.32
CA GLN A 57 2.69 1.35 -18.96
C GLN A 57 3.65 1.51 -20.15
N ASN A 58 4.30 2.67 -20.31
CA ASN A 58 5.24 2.92 -21.40
C ASN A 58 6.71 2.73 -21.01
N PHE A 59 7.04 2.37 -19.77
CA PHE A 59 8.43 2.15 -19.35
C PHE A 59 9.13 1.15 -20.28
N GLY A 60 8.55 -0.04 -20.46
CA GLY A 60 9.14 -1.09 -21.30
C GLY A 60 9.21 -0.77 -22.80
N MET A 61 8.46 0.25 -23.25
CA MET A 61 8.52 0.74 -24.64
C MET A 61 9.72 1.67 -24.85
N TRP A 62 9.95 2.59 -23.90
CA TRP A 62 10.94 3.65 -24.06
C TRP A 62 12.30 3.29 -23.47
N ILE A 63 12.39 2.31 -22.57
CA ILE A 63 13.62 2.04 -21.81
C ILE A 63 14.84 1.77 -22.70
N GLN A 64 14.64 1.19 -23.89
CA GLN A 64 15.69 0.93 -24.88
C GLN A 64 16.49 2.18 -25.29
N ASP A 65 15.88 3.36 -25.26
CA ASP A 65 16.54 4.61 -25.66
C ASP A 65 17.53 5.10 -24.61
N TYR A 66 17.37 4.64 -23.37
CA TYR A 66 18.11 5.09 -22.18
C TYR A 66 19.26 4.15 -21.76
N PHE A 67 19.49 3.08 -22.52
CA PHE A 67 20.63 2.16 -22.37
C PHE A 67 21.80 2.53 -23.31
N PRO A 68 23.05 2.13 -22.99
CA PRO A 68 24.20 2.27 -23.89
C PRO A 68 23.98 1.57 -25.24
N ILE A 69 24.58 2.11 -26.31
CA ILE A 69 24.36 1.65 -27.70
C ILE A 69 24.69 0.17 -27.89
N GLU A 70 25.67 -0.37 -27.17
CA GLU A 70 26.07 -1.79 -27.21
C GLU A 70 24.96 -2.74 -26.71
N GLU A 71 24.10 -2.27 -25.81
CA GLU A 71 22.96 -3.02 -25.27
C GLU A 71 21.67 -2.82 -26.08
N LYS A 72 21.59 -1.76 -26.91
CA LYS A 72 20.43 -1.48 -27.79
C LYS A 72 20.15 -2.59 -28.80
N ALA A 73 21.13 -3.43 -29.11
CA ALA A 73 21.06 -4.47 -30.14
C ALA A 73 20.31 -5.74 -29.70
N TYR A 74 20.17 -6.00 -28.39
CA TYR A 74 19.37 -7.11 -27.89
C TYR A 74 17.92 -6.66 -27.67
N ARG A 75 16.94 -7.45 -28.10
CA ARG A 75 15.50 -7.13 -28.01
C ARG A 75 15.08 -6.81 -26.56
N MET A 76 15.11 -5.54 -26.18
CA MET A 76 14.74 -5.02 -24.84
C MET A 76 13.24 -4.78 -24.67
N TRP A 77 12.43 -5.12 -25.69
CA TRP A 77 10.98 -5.01 -25.63
C TRP A 77 10.43 -5.90 -24.50
N GLY A 78 9.73 -5.29 -23.56
CA GLY A 78 9.14 -5.98 -22.41
C GLY A 78 9.99 -6.00 -21.13
N ARG A 79 11.13 -5.27 -21.08
CA ARG A 79 11.83 -5.03 -19.81
C ARG A 79 10.95 -4.25 -18.84
N VAL A 80 10.99 -4.64 -17.57
CA VAL A 80 10.29 -3.97 -16.47
C VAL A 80 11.30 -3.34 -15.52
N ALA A 81 10.91 -2.30 -14.81
CA ALA A 81 11.81 -1.60 -13.91
C ALA A 81 12.26 -2.45 -12.70
N HIS A 82 11.57 -3.55 -12.41
CA HIS A 82 11.75 -4.33 -11.18
C HIS A 82 11.72 -3.47 -9.92
N SER A 83 10.89 -2.42 -9.95
CA SER A 83 10.68 -1.51 -8.83
C SER A 83 9.43 -0.69 -9.11
N LEU A 84 8.55 -0.60 -8.13
CA LEU A 84 7.40 0.30 -8.13
C LEU A 84 7.86 1.73 -8.37
N TYR A 85 8.93 2.16 -7.71
CA TYR A 85 9.38 3.55 -7.74
C TYR A 85 9.99 3.92 -9.09
N PHE A 86 10.84 3.06 -9.65
CA PHE A 86 11.38 3.24 -11.00
C PHE A 86 10.37 2.89 -12.12
N THR A 87 9.17 2.42 -11.78
CA THR A 87 8.03 2.40 -12.72
C THR A 87 7.24 3.71 -12.61
N LEU A 88 6.94 4.14 -11.39
CA LEU A 88 6.13 5.34 -11.10
C LEU A 88 6.79 6.62 -11.58
N LEU A 89 8.06 6.82 -11.22
CA LEU A 89 8.76 8.08 -11.47
C LEU A 89 8.89 8.36 -12.99
N PRO A 90 9.34 7.41 -13.83
CA PRO A 90 9.54 7.69 -15.25
C PRO A 90 8.23 7.69 -16.05
N GLU A 91 7.26 6.86 -15.68
CA GLU A 91 5.98 6.79 -16.40
C GLU A 91 5.03 7.94 -16.06
N MET A 92 5.03 8.41 -14.81
CA MET A 92 4.03 9.36 -14.32
C MET A 92 4.63 10.71 -13.86
N GLY A 93 5.96 10.82 -13.83
CA GLY A 93 6.67 12.03 -13.44
C GLY A 93 6.38 12.47 -12.00
N ILE A 94 6.76 13.71 -11.68
CA ILE A 94 6.51 14.33 -10.38
C ILE A 94 5.01 14.42 -10.10
N VAL A 95 4.19 14.74 -11.10
CA VAL A 95 2.74 14.93 -10.91
C VAL A 95 2.10 13.64 -10.42
N GLY A 96 2.30 12.52 -11.13
CA GLY A 96 1.74 11.25 -10.69
C GLY A 96 2.36 10.73 -9.41
N THR A 97 3.64 11.00 -9.17
CA THR A 97 4.30 10.68 -7.89
C THR A 97 3.63 11.40 -6.71
N ILE A 98 3.31 12.69 -6.87
CA ILE A 98 2.58 13.46 -5.85
C ILE A 98 1.19 12.85 -5.60
N PHE A 99 0.46 12.48 -6.64
CA PHE A 99 -0.85 11.83 -6.48
C PHE A 99 -0.73 10.48 -5.77
N PHE A 100 0.25 9.66 -6.14
CA PHE A 100 0.50 8.37 -5.53
C PHE A 100 0.76 8.49 -4.02
N PHE A 101 1.71 9.33 -3.61
CA PHE A 101 1.97 9.57 -2.20
C PHE A 101 0.86 10.34 -1.49
N GLY A 102 0.12 11.19 -2.21
CA GLY A 102 -1.08 11.85 -1.70
C GLY A 102 -2.18 10.86 -1.30
N MET A 103 -2.36 9.78 -2.07
CA MET A 103 -3.29 8.70 -1.72
C MET A 103 -2.81 7.91 -0.50
N ILE A 104 -1.50 7.62 -0.39
CA ILE A 104 -0.92 6.99 0.80
C ILE A 104 -1.15 7.87 2.04
N TRP A 105 -0.98 9.18 1.90
CA TRP A 105 -1.29 10.13 2.95
C TRP A 105 -2.78 10.17 3.31
N GLY A 106 -3.67 10.05 2.32
CA GLY A 106 -5.10 9.84 2.51
C GLY A 106 -5.40 8.62 3.39
N ASN A 107 -4.84 7.46 3.02
CA ASN A 107 -4.98 6.20 3.77
C ASN A 107 -4.48 6.34 5.22
N TYR A 108 -3.36 7.04 5.43
CA TYR A 108 -2.85 7.33 6.77
C TYR A 108 -3.81 8.19 7.61
N LYS A 109 -4.41 9.23 7.01
CA LYS A 109 -5.42 10.07 7.69
C LYS A 109 -6.65 9.26 8.08
N ASP A 110 -7.11 8.36 7.21
CA ASP A 110 -8.23 7.48 7.48
C ASP A 110 -7.94 6.50 8.62
N GLN A 111 -6.73 5.93 8.66
CA GLN A 111 -6.29 5.09 9.77
C GLN A 111 -6.22 5.87 11.09
N ARG A 112 -5.70 7.10 11.06
CA ARG A 112 -5.65 7.99 12.25
C ARG A 112 -7.05 8.36 12.73
N TYR A 113 -7.98 8.59 11.82
CA TYR A 113 -9.38 8.84 12.15
C TYR A 113 -10.00 7.63 12.88
N LEU A 114 -9.84 6.42 12.35
CA LEU A 114 -10.34 5.19 12.96
C LEU A 114 -9.74 4.92 14.35
N SER A 115 -8.43 5.12 14.51
CA SER A 115 -7.76 5.01 15.81
C SER A 115 -8.26 6.03 16.84
N THR A 116 -8.53 7.26 16.38
CA THR A 116 -9.09 8.32 17.22
C THR A 116 -10.52 7.98 17.65
N LEU A 117 -11.34 7.49 16.71
CA LEU A 117 -12.72 7.08 17.01
C LEU A 117 -12.76 5.92 17.99
N GLU A 118 -11.92 4.90 17.82
CA GLU A 118 -11.81 3.76 18.74
C GLU A 118 -11.48 4.21 20.17
N THR A 119 -10.58 5.19 20.30
CA THR A 119 -10.20 5.73 21.63
C THR A 119 -11.32 6.55 22.26
N LYS A 120 -12.08 7.30 21.45
CA LYS A 120 -13.14 8.21 21.93
C LYS A 120 -14.50 7.55 22.10
N LYS A 121 -14.72 6.35 21.54
CA LYS A 121 -16.05 5.71 21.49
C LYS A 121 -16.73 5.59 22.85
N GLY A 122 -15.99 5.31 23.93
CA GLY A 122 -16.57 5.16 25.27
C GLY A 122 -17.23 6.46 25.76
N ALA A 123 -16.54 7.59 25.60
CA ALA A 123 -17.08 8.90 25.94
C ALA A 123 -18.26 9.30 25.03
N LEU A 124 -18.17 8.98 23.73
CA LEU A 124 -19.24 9.26 22.77
C LEU A 124 -20.51 8.46 23.08
N LEU A 125 -20.38 7.17 23.40
CA LEU A 125 -21.50 6.29 23.73
C LEU A 125 -22.09 6.56 25.12
N ALA A 126 -21.28 7.03 26.07
CA ALA A 126 -21.78 7.43 27.40
C ALA A 126 -22.70 8.67 27.33
N ALA A 127 -22.58 9.49 26.28
CA ALA A 127 -23.39 10.67 26.06
C ALA A 127 -24.70 10.42 25.28
N THR A 128 -25.03 9.16 24.94
CA THR A 128 -26.27 8.81 24.23
C THR A 128 -27.30 8.13 25.13
N ASN A 129 -28.56 8.15 24.71
CA ASN A 129 -29.67 7.42 25.35
C ASN A 129 -29.83 5.99 24.82
N LEU A 130 -28.80 5.42 24.19
CA LEU A 130 -28.83 4.06 23.65
C LEU A 130 -28.88 3.02 24.78
N THR A 131 -29.49 1.87 24.48
CA THR A 131 -29.44 0.69 25.35
C THR A 131 -28.01 0.14 25.44
N GLU A 132 -27.70 -0.61 26.50
CA GLU A 132 -26.37 -1.21 26.67
C GLU A 132 -26.05 -2.22 25.55
N GLU A 133 -27.04 -2.92 25.03
CA GLU A 133 -26.89 -3.84 23.89
C GLU A 133 -26.48 -3.09 22.60
N GLU A 134 -27.13 -1.96 22.32
CA GLU A 134 -26.77 -1.11 21.16
C GLU A 134 -25.36 -0.53 21.30
N LYS A 135 -25.01 -0.04 22.51
CA LYS A 135 -23.67 0.49 22.80
C LYS A 135 -22.61 -0.59 22.60
N GLU A 136 -22.86 -1.81 23.07
CA GLU A 136 -21.94 -2.94 22.90
C GLU A 136 -21.76 -3.29 21.42
N SER A 137 -22.86 -3.39 20.66
CA SER A 137 -22.84 -3.67 19.22
C SER A 137 -22.03 -2.61 18.44
N ILE A 138 -22.28 -1.33 18.69
CA ILE A 138 -21.55 -0.22 18.07
C ILE A 138 -20.07 -0.24 18.46
N SER A 139 -19.78 -0.47 19.75
CA SER A 139 -18.40 -0.53 20.26
C SER A 139 -17.59 -1.67 19.62
N LYS A 140 -18.21 -2.84 19.39
CA LYS A 140 -17.63 -3.95 18.64
C LYS A 140 -17.40 -3.56 17.18
N GLY A 141 -18.38 -2.92 16.53
CA GLY A 141 -18.26 -2.44 15.16
C GLY A 141 -17.07 -1.49 14.94
N ILE A 142 -16.95 -0.45 15.78
CA ILE A 142 -15.83 0.51 15.73
C ILE A 142 -14.49 -0.21 15.94
N ARG A 143 -14.44 -1.15 16.90
CA ARG A 143 -13.22 -1.94 17.18
C ARG A 143 -12.80 -2.78 15.98
N THR A 144 -13.75 -3.43 15.32
CA THR A 144 -13.50 -4.22 14.12
C THR A 144 -12.95 -3.34 12.99
N LEU A 145 -13.56 -2.18 12.74
CA LEU A 145 -13.06 -1.23 11.73
C LEU A 145 -11.65 -0.73 12.04
N HIS A 146 -11.35 -0.47 13.31
CA HIS A 146 -10.00 -0.10 13.73
C HIS A 146 -8.98 -1.21 13.47
N PHE A 147 -9.28 -2.46 13.84
CA PHE A 147 -8.37 -3.58 13.57
C PHE A 147 -8.18 -3.86 12.08
N LEU A 148 -9.25 -3.74 11.27
CA LEU A 148 -9.14 -3.81 9.81
C LEU A 148 -8.19 -2.73 9.28
N SER A 149 -8.31 -1.49 9.75
CA SER A 149 -7.41 -0.41 9.33
C SER A 149 -5.94 -0.65 9.70
N LEU A 150 -5.67 -1.32 10.82
CA LEU A 150 -4.31 -1.73 11.20
C LEU A 150 -3.78 -2.84 10.28
N ALA A 151 -4.61 -3.82 9.93
CA ALA A 151 -4.25 -4.89 9.01
C ALA A 151 -3.93 -4.32 7.61
N TYR A 152 -4.74 -3.40 7.11
CA TYR A 152 -4.47 -2.69 5.85
C TYR A 152 -3.18 -1.88 5.92
N GLY A 153 -2.85 -1.30 7.09
CA GLY A 153 -1.59 -0.59 7.31
C GLY A 153 -0.38 -1.49 7.20
N GLY A 154 -0.45 -2.67 7.81
CA GLY A 154 0.56 -3.70 7.65
C GLY A 154 0.73 -4.13 6.19
N ALA A 155 -0.39 -4.37 5.49
CA ALA A 155 -0.39 -4.73 4.07
C ALA A 155 0.17 -3.62 3.17
N MET A 156 -0.15 -2.35 3.44
CA MET A 156 0.37 -1.20 2.70
C MET A 156 1.87 -1.05 2.90
N VAL A 157 2.38 -1.19 4.13
CA VAL A 157 3.82 -1.18 4.40
C VAL A 157 4.51 -2.33 3.69
N ALA A 158 3.96 -3.54 3.78
CA ALA A 158 4.51 -4.70 3.06
C ALA A 158 4.53 -4.47 1.54
N TYR A 159 3.47 -3.90 0.96
CA TYR A 159 3.38 -3.55 -0.45
C TYR A 159 4.47 -2.54 -0.86
N LEU A 160 4.66 -1.47 -0.08
CA LEU A 160 5.66 -0.43 -0.38
C LEU A 160 7.10 -0.94 -0.23
N VAL A 161 7.37 -1.77 0.78
CA VAL A 161 8.69 -2.36 1.02
C VAL A 161 9.03 -3.39 -0.06
N THR A 162 8.11 -4.31 -0.34
CA THR A 162 8.33 -5.30 -1.41
C THR A 162 8.42 -4.63 -2.78
N GLY A 163 7.62 -3.59 -3.01
CA GLY A 163 7.63 -2.75 -4.20
C GLY A 163 8.97 -2.08 -4.52
N ILE A 164 9.94 -2.07 -3.60
CA ILE A 164 11.32 -1.66 -3.94
C ILE A 164 11.89 -2.55 -5.06
N PHE A 165 11.56 -3.84 -5.05
CA PHE A 165 12.19 -4.86 -5.90
C PHE A 165 11.26 -5.45 -6.99
N ILE A 166 9.98 -5.05 -7.01
CA ILE A 166 9.00 -5.57 -7.96
C ILE A 166 8.16 -4.45 -8.59
N SER A 167 7.90 -4.55 -9.89
CA SER A 167 7.04 -3.62 -10.64
C SER A 167 5.58 -4.00 -10.49
N VAL A 168 4.92 -3.45 -9.46
CA VAL A 168 3.53 -3.75 -9.10
C VAL A 168 2.61 -2.52 -9.12
N LEU A 169 3.07 -1.42 -9.72
CA LEU A 169 2.30 -0.16 -9.78
C LEU A 169 0.93 -0.34 -10.47
N TRP A 170 0.92 -1.07 -11.58
CA TRP A 170 -0.28 -1.31 -12.38
C TRP A 170 -1.09 -2.53 -11.94
N TYR A 171 -0.67 -3.20 -10.87
CA TYR A 171 -1.46 -4.28 -10.29
C TYR A 171 -2.53 -3.71 -9.36
N GLY A 172 -3.65 -4.42 -9.23
CA GLY A 172 -4.81 -3.96 -8.47
C GLY A 172 -4.60 -3.79 -6.96
N TYR A 173 -3.48 -4.27 -6.40
CA TYR A 173 -3.27 -4.34 -4.95
C TYR A 173 -3.32 -2.98 -4.25
N PHE A 174 -2.60 -1.97 -4.77
CA PHE A 174 -2.57 -0.63 -4.20
C PHE A 174 -3.96 0.02 -4.21
N TRP A 175 -4.65 -0.08 -5.35
CA TRP A 175 -5.97 0.49 -5.58
C TRP A 175 -7.03 -0.17 -4.71
N MET A 176 -6.94 -1.49 -4.54
CA MET A 176 -7.82 -2.27 -3.67
C MET A 176 -7.61 -1.91 -2.20
N LEU A 177 -6.35 -1.83 -1.73
CA LEU A 177 -6.04 -1.41 -0.36
C LEU A 177 -6.56 0.00 -0.07
N THR A 178 -6.35 0.95 -0.99
CA THR A 178 -6.86 2.32 -0.87
C THR A 178 -8.40 2.33 -0.81
N SER A 179 -9.06 1.51 -1.62
CA SER A 179 -10.53 1.38 -1.58
C SER A 179 -11.03 0.85 -0.24
N PHE A 180 -10.35 -0.14 0.35
CA PHE A 180 -10.72 -0.67 1.67
C PHE A 180 -10.56 0.36 2.80
N TYR A 181 -9.51 1.21 2.75
CA TYR A 181 -9.38 2.34 3.66
C TYR A 181 -10.56 3.29 3.56
N VAL A 182 -10.90 3.72 2.34
CA VAL A 182 -12.01 4.66 2.11
C VAL A 182 -13.35 4.08 2.54
N ILE A 183 -13.62 2.81 2.24
CA ILE A 183 -14.87 2.14 2.65
C ILE A 183 -14.97 2.08 4.17
N THR A 184 -13.92 1.60 4.85
CA THR A 184 -13.95 1.47 6.31
C THR A 184 -14.03 2.82 7.01
N SER A 185 -13.35 3.85 6.50
CA SER A 185 -13.41 5.20 7.05
C SER A 185 -14.79 5.84 6.86
N ASN A 186 -15.43 5.64 5.70
CA ASN A 186 -16.79 6.12 5.44
C ASN A 186 -17.83 5.43 6.34
N VAL A 187 -17.73 4.10 6.53
CA VAL A 187 -18.61 3.37 7.45
C VAL A 187 -18.44 3.91 8.87
N ALA A 188 -17.21 4.13 9.33
CA ALA A 188 -16.95 4.70 10.65
C ALA A 188 -17.50 6.12 10.82
N ARG A 189 -17.40 6.97 9.80
CA ARG A 189 -17.99 8.32 9.80
C ARG A 189 -19.51 8.27 9.94
N ASN A 190 -20.16 7.38 9.20
CA ASN A 190 -21.61 7.19 9.30
C ASN A 190 -22.02 6.72 10.71
N ILE A 191 -21.26 5.80 11.32
CA ILE A 191 -21.50 5.37 12.71
C ILE A 191 -21.33 6.56 13.68
N GLU A 192 -20.26 7.34 13.55
CA GLU A 192 -20.02 8.51 14.41
C GLU A 192 -21.14 9.55 14.29
N GLU A 193 -21.64 9.79 13.08
CA GLU A 193 -22.80 10.67 12.84
C GLU A 193 -24.08 10.15 13.51
N GLN A 194 -24.35 8.85 13.44
CA GLN A 194 -25.50 8.24 14.12
C GLN A 194 -25.40 8.37 15.64
N ILE A 195 -24.20 8.20 16.22
CA ILE A 195 -23.98 8.41 17.65
C ILE A 195 -24.27 9.87 18.03
N LYS A 196 -23.80 10.84 17.23
CA LYS A 196 -24.04 12.28 17.44
C LYS A 196 -25.51 12.67 17.30
N ASN A 197 -26.26 12.01 16.44
CA ASN A 197 -27.70 12.25 16.30
C ASN A 197 -28.47 11.72 17.52
N ASN A 198 -28.07 10.58 18.07
CA ASN A 198 -28.65 10.02 19.29
C ASN A 198 -28.24 10.74 20.58
N SER A 199 -27.17 11.56 20.56
CA SER A 199 -26.77 12.40 21.69
C SER A 199 -27.51 13.74 21.73
N LYS A 200 -28.13 14.18 20.63
CA LYS A 200 -29.00 15.36 20.60
C LYS A 200 -30.42 14.96 21.00
N THR A 201 -30.92 15.54 22.08
CA THR A 201 -32.34 15.54 22.43
C THR A 201 -33.17 16.20 21.33
N LEU A 202 -33.60 15.47 20.30
CA LEU A 202 -34.68 15.89 19.38
C LEU A 202 -35.29 14.68 18.64
N LYS A 203 -36.50 14.35 19.10
CA LYS A 203 -37.65 13.64 18.49
C LYS A 203 -37.44 12.36 17.64
N PRO A 204 -38.27 11.33 17.85
CA PRO A 204 -38.13 10.05 17.20
C PRO A 204 -38.74 10.11 15.80
N GLU A 205 -37.92 10.05 14.76
CA GLU A 205 -38.35 9.54 13.46
C GLU A 205 -37.12 9.04 12.70
N ASN A 206 -37.20 7.78 12.28
CA ASN A 206 -36.24 7.03 11.44
C ASN A 206 -35.11 6.31 12.19
N SER A 207 -35.50 5.28 12.93
CA SER A 207 -34.60 4.19 13.29
C SER A 207 -34.49 3.22 12.10
N ILE A 208 -33.31 3.14 11.48
CA ILE A 208 -32.95 2.07 10.54
C ILE A 208 -32.08 1.09 11.32
N TYR A 209 -32.68 0.43 12.32
CA TYR A 209 -32.08 -0.75 12.92
C TYR A 209 -32.48 -1.95 12.08
N MET A 210 -31.57 -2.43 11.22
CA MET A 210 -31.44 -3.82 10.76
C MET A 210 -30.56 -3.86 9.51
N ALA A 211 -29.24 -3.98 9.68
CA ALA A 211 -28.38 -4.43 8.57
C ALA A 211 -27.16 -5.27 8.99
N TYR A 212 -26.76 -5.29 10.27
CA TYR A 212 -25.52 -5.96 10.69
C TYR A 212 -25.70 -7.04 11.77
N GLY A 213 -26.87 -7.68 11.84
CA GLY A 213 -27.18 -8.70 12.85
C GLY A 213 -27.68 -10.07 12.35
N LYS A 214 -27.60 -10.38 11.05
CA LYS A 214 -28.09 -11.67 10.50
C LYS A 214 -27.08 -12.37 9.58
N PHE A 215 -25.88 -12.64 10.08
CA PHE A 215 -24.97 -13.60 9.42
C PHE A 215 -24.73 -14.88 10.22
N ASP A 216 -25.29 -15.01 11.42
CA ASP A 216 -25.36 -16.28 12.14
C ASP A 216 -26.82 -16.70 12.17
N GLN A 217 -27.20 -17.62 11.27
CA GLN A 217 -28.33 -18.59 11.31
C GLN A 217 -28.68 -18.95 9.86
N VAL A 218 -27.83 -19.75 9.23
CA VAL A 218 -28.25 -20.67 8.17
C VAL A 218 -27.90 -22.06 8.70
N SER A 219 -28.97 -22.79 9.03
CA SER A 219 -29.01 -24.22 9.35
C SER A 219 -28.56 -25.08 8.16
#